data_AF-K1XJC3-F1
#
_entry.id   AF-K1XJC3-F1
#
_cell.length_a   1.000
_cell.length_b   1.000
_cell.length_c   1.000
_cell.angle_alpha   90.00
_cell.angle_beta   90.00
_cell.angle_gamma   90.00
#
_symmetry.space_group_name_H-M   'P 1'
#
loop_
_entity.id
_entity.type
_entity.pdbx_description
1 polymer ?
#
loop_
_entity_poly.entity_id
_entity_poly.type
_entity_poly.pdbx_seq_one_letter_code
_entity_poly.pdbx_strand_id
1 'polypeptide(L)' 'GRDYVTPEDIKAMAHEVLRHRIGRSFEAIGEDIDTDQIIEQILEHVVVL' A
#
# COMPACT_ATOMS: atom_id res chain seq x y z
N GLY A 1 14.49 21.15 2.50
CA GLY A 1 14.06 19.76 2.29
C GLY A 1 15.29 18.89 2.23
N ARG A 2 15.15 17.58 2.43
CA ARG A 2 16.24 16.62 2.15
C ARG A 2 16.42 16.50 0.64
N ASP A 3 17.65 16.33 0.18
CA ASP A 3 17.98 16.13 -1.26
C ASP A 3 17.87 14.66 -1.69
N TYR A 4 17.34 13.80 -0.82
CA TYR A 4 17.19 12.37 -1.02
C TYR A 4 15.87 11.87 -0.40
N VAL A 5 15.37 10.78 -0.98
CA VAL A 5 14.15 10.09 -0.55
C VAL A 5 14.52 8.95 0.40
N THR A 6 13.74 8.79 1.45
CA THR A 6 13.79 7.69 2.41
C THR A 6 12.63 6.73 2.18
N PRO A 7 12.74 5.45 2.59
CA PRO A 7 11.64 4.50 2.55
C PRO A 7 10.37 5.03 3.24
N GLU A 8 10.53 5.76 4.35
CA GLU A 8 9.43 6.39 5.09
C GLU A 8 8.66 7.39 4.23
N ASP A 9 9.34 8.15 3.37
CA ASP A 9 8.68 9.09 2.44
C ASP A 9 7.78 8.33 1.46
N ILE A 10 8.21 7.14 1.00
CA ILE A 10 7.43 6.30 0.09
C ILE A 10 6.23 5.69 0.82
N LYS A 11 6.45 5.14 2.02
CA LYS A 11 5.38 4.55 2.84
C LYS A 11 4.30 5.58 3.17
N ALA A 12 4.69 6.81 3.48
CA ALA A 12 3.75 7.90 3.75
C ALA A 12 2.81 8.22 2.58
N MET A 13 3.25 7.97 1.33
CA MET A 13 2.45 8.22 0.13
C MET A 13 1.73 6.98 -0.42
N ALA A 14 2.01 5.79 0.12
CA ALA A 14 1.59 4.53 -0.46
C ALA A 14 0.06 4.41 -0.59
N HIS A 15 -0.69 4.75 0.46
CA HIS A 15 -2.15 4.67 0.43
C HIS A 15 -2.77 5.60 -0.62
N GLU A 16 -2.37 6.87 -0.64
CA GLU A 16 -2.94 7.85 -1.57
C GLU A 16 -2.66 7.48 -3.04
N VAL A 17 -1.48 6.93 -3.32
CA VAL A 17 -1.07 6.56 -4.68
C VAL A 17 -1.71 5.24 -5.13
N LEU A 18 -1.80 4.25 -4.23
CA LEU A 18 -2.19 2.88 -4.60
C LEU A 18 -3.68 2.58 -4.45
N ARG A 19 -4.44 3.30 -3.61
CA ARG A 19 -5.85 2.98 -3.30
C ARG A 19 -6.76 2.91 -4.54
N HIS A 20 -6.49 3.73 -5.54
CA HIS A 20 -7.25 3.74 -6.80
C HIS A 20 -6.62 2.91 -7.92
N ARG A 21 -5.50 2.23 -7.65
CA ARG A 21 -4.72 1.47 -8.63
C ARG A 21 -4.78 -0.04 -8.40
N ILE A 22 -5.34 -0.48 -7.28
CA ILE A 22 -5.50 -1.89 -6.94
C ILE A 22 -6.97 -2.27 -7.14
N GLY A 23 -7.21 -3.20 -8.06
CA GLY A 23 -8.50 -3.85 -8.24
C GLY A 23 -8.63 -5.04 -7.29
N ARG A 24 -9.78 -5.14 -6.61
CA ARG A 24 -10.11 -6.29 -5.76
C ARG A 24 -10.71 -7.43 -6.58
N SER A 25 -10.38 -8.68 -6.23
CA SER A 25 -11.04 -9.85 -6.82
C SER A 25 -12.47 -9.97 -6.30
N PHE A 26 -13.30 -10.80 -6.96
CA PHE A 26 -14.66 -11.07 -6.49
C PHE A 26 -14.68 -11.70 -5.10
N GLU A 27 -13.74 -12.62 -4.84
CA GLU A 27 -13.55 -13.26 -3.53
C GLU A 27 -13.20 -12.22 -2.46
N ALA A 28 -12.24 -11.33 -2.73
CA ALA A 28 -11.86 -10.27 -1.80
C ALA A 28 -13.02 -9.30 -1.49
N ILE A 29 -13.88 -9.02 -2.48
CA ILE A 29 -15.11 -8.24 -2.25
C ILE A 29 -16.09 -9.03 -1.38
N GLY A 30 -16.25 -10.34 -1.62
CA GLY A 30 -17.13 -11.21 -0.83
C GLY A 30 -16.67 -11.39 0.62
N GLU A 31 -15.36 -11.32 0.88
CA GLU A 31 -14.75 -11.37 2.21
C GLU A 31 -14.62 -10.00 2.89
N ASP A 32 -15.13 -8.94 2.28
CA ASP A 32 -15.03 -7.55 2.75
C ASP A 32 -13.58 -7.07 3.00
N ILE A 33 -12.65 -7.56 2.18
CA ILE A 33 -11.26 -7.10 2.18
C ILE A 33 -11.20 -5.75 1.48
N ASP A 34 -10.78 -4.71 2.19
CA ASP A 34 -10.58 -3.37 1.66
C ASP A 34 -9.19 -3.19 1.01
N THR A 35 -9.11 -2.27 0.07
CA THR A 35 -7.86 -1.93 -0.61
C THR A 35 -6.81 -1.42 0.37
N ASP A 36 -7.17 -0.69 1.43
CA ASP A 36 -6.21 -0.24 2.44
C ASP A 36 -5.60 -1.41 3.23
N GLN A 37 -6.35 -2.49 3.47
CA GLN A 37 -5.82 -3.71 4.11
C GLN A 37 -4.79 -4.41 3.21
N ILE A 38 -5.06 -4.45 1.89
CA ILE A 38 -4.12 -5.01 0.91
C ILE A 38 -2.84 -4.18 0.87
N ILE A 39 -2.95 -2.86 0.87
CA ILE A 39 -1.79 -1.95 0.87
C ILE A 39 -0.94 -2.18 2.12
N GLU A 40 -1.56 -2.28 3.31
CA GLU A 40 -0.83 -2.53 4.55
C GLU A 40 -0.06 -3.87 4.48
N GLN A 41 -0.71 -4.94 4.05
CA GLN A 41 -0.06 -6.25 3.90
C GLN A 41 1.14 -6.20 2.94
N ILE A 42 1.03 -5.45 1.83
CA ILE A 42 2.15 -5.25 0.91
C ILE A 42 3.31 -4.53 1.62
N LEU A 43 3.03 -3.45 2.34
CA LEU A 43 4.06 -2.67 3.03
C LEU A 43 4.75 -3.45 4.15
N GLU A 44 4.03 -4.35 4.84
CA GLU A 44 4.59 -5.26 5.85
C GLU A 44 5.55 -6.30 5.25
N HIS A 45 5.28 -6.77 4.02
CA HIS A 45 6.07 -7.81 3.36
C HIS A 45 7.27 -7.29 2.56
N VAL A 46 7.29 -6.00 2.23
CA VAL A 46 8.43 -5.37 1.55
C VAL A 46 9.48 -5.00 2.59
N VAL A 47 10.48 -5.86 2.73
CA VAL A 47 11.67 -5.60 3.57
C VAL A 47 12.45 -4.43 2.99
N VAL A 48 12.83 -3.50 3.87
CA VAL A 48 13.78 -2.45 3.55
C VAL A 48 14.97 -2.61 4.48
N LEU A 49 16.17 -2.70 3.90
CA LEU A 49 17.44 -2.95 4.58
C LEU A 49 18.08 -1.65 5.07
#